data_AF-A0A1H6KTW2-F1
#
_entry.id   AF-A0A1H6KTW2-F1
#
_cell.length_a   1.000
_cell.length_b   1.000
_cell.length_c   1.000
_cell.angle_alpha   90.00
_cell.angle_beta   90.00
_cell.angle_gamma   90.00
#
_symmetry.space_group_name_H-M   'P 1'
#
loop_
_entity.id
_entity.type
_entity.pdbx_description
1 polymer ?
#
loop_
_entity_poly.entity_id
_entity_poly.type
_entity_poly.pdbx_seq_one_letter_code
_entity_poly.pdbx_strand_id
1 'polypeptide(L)'
;MQTTDDKILAKIKKAKRGSLFFIDDFIAFGNSKTVAKALERLEKNGEISRVARGIYAILEQDSIIGELQPSAEKIAEAIRKRDKARIMPTGSLALNALGLSTQVPTNLVYLTDGSARTVDLGKRKIRFKKTAPKNLSAIGNISGLVIQALKEIGRDNVTDTEIQIILSHLNNEEPQRLQHDIRLAPEWIRVIMRKAIIEKNEE
;
A
#
# COMPACT_ATOMS: atom_id res chain seq x y z
N MET A 1 30.36 19.41 18.96
CA MET A 1 29.53 18.24 19.33
C MET A 1 28.31 18.26 18.41
N GLN A 2 28.09 17.22 17.58
CA GLN A 2 26.94 17.20 16.67
C GLN A 2 25.63 17.08 17.47
N THR A 3 24.67 17.93 17.14
CA THR A 3 23.33 17.91 17.74
C THR A 3 22.53 16.70 17.24
N THR A 4 21.42 16.38 17.91
CA THR A 4 20.50 15.32 17.43
C THR A 4 19.99 15.62 16.03
N ASP A 5 19.72 16.90 15.73
CA ASP A 5 19.26 17.39 14.43
C ASP A 5 20.28 17.13 13.33
N ASP A 6 21.56 17.45 13.59
CA ASP A 6 22.65 17.24 12.62
C ASP A 6 22.77 15.74 12.26
N LYS A 7 22.65 14.86 13.27
CA LYS A 7 22.73 13.40 13.06
C LYS A 7 21.54 12.88 12.26
N ILE A 8 20.33 13.35 12.57
CA ILE A 8 19.11 13.00 11.83
C ILE A 8 19.22 13.47 10.38
N LEU A 9 19.55 14.74 10.18
CA LEU A 9 19.64 15.35 8.86
C LEU A 9 20.72 14.67 8.00
N ALA A 10 21.90 14.40 8.58
CA ALA A 10 22.97 13.68 7.88
C ALA A 10 22.53 12.27 7.45
N LYS A 11 21.75 11.56 8.28
CA LYS A 11 21.21 10.24 7.93
C LYS A 11 20.19 10.33 6.79
N ILE A 12 19.29 11.31 6.84
CA ILE A 12 18.27 11.53 5.80
C ILE A 12 18.92 11.91 4.47
N LYS A 13 19.90 12.84 4.48
CA LYS A 13 20.61 13.32 3.27
C LYS A 13 21.41 12.22 2.55
N LYS A 14 21.81 11.16 3.24
CA LYS A 14 22.49 9.99 2.64
C LYS A 14 21.54 9.05 1.92
N ALA A 15 20.24 9.12 2.18
CA ALA A 15 19.26 8.29 1.49
C ALA A 15 18.82 8.91 0.16
N LYS A 16 18.24 8.07 -0.71
CA LYS A 16 17.62 8.55 -1.96
C LYS A 16 16.50 9.55 -1.62
N ARG A 17 16.40 10.63 -2.38
CA ARG A 17 15.23 11.54 -2.31
C ARG A 17 13.92 10.76 -2.48
N GLY A 18 12.89 11.22 -1.79
CA GLY A 18 11.59 10.55 -1.70
C GLY A 18 11.56 9.32 -0.78
N SER A 19 12.66 9.02 -0.07
CA SER A 19 12.66 8.02 1.01
C SER A 19 11.83 8.53 2.19
N LEU A 20 11.03 7.64 2.77
CA LEU A 20 10.16 7.94 3.90
C LEU A 20 10.84 7.54 5.21
N PHE A 21 10.79 8.43 6.19
CA PHE A 21 11.40 8.27 7.49
C PHE A 21 10.38 8.41 8.61
N PHE A 22 10.53 7.58 9.62
CA PHE A 22 9.73 7.57 10.84
C PHE A 22 10.59 7.95 12.04
N ILE A 23 9.95 8.31 13.14
CA ILE A 23 10.63 8.60 14.41
C ILE A 23 11.50 7.41 14.84
N ASP A 24 10.99 6.18 14.65
CA ASP A 24 11.67 4.95 15.05
C ASP A 24 13.00 4.70 14.31
N ASP A 25 13.20 5.33 13.14
CA ASP A 25 14.45 5.22 12.38
C ASP A 25 15.62 5.95 13.07
N PHE A 26 15.36 6.79 14.07
CA PHE A 26 16.36 7.65 14.72
C PHE A 26 16.50 7.43 16.22
N ILE A 27 15.96 6.33 16.77
CA ILE A 27 16.05 6.02 18.22
C ILE A 27 17.50 5.93 18.73
N ALA A 28 18.46 5.64 17.85
CA ALA A 28 19.88 5.65 18.19
C ALA A 28 20.43 7.06 18.50
N PHE A 29 19.71 8.12 18.14
CA PHE A 29 20.11 9.52 18.32
C PHE A 29 19.39 10.22 19.49
N GLY A 30 18.45 9.52 20.14
CA GLY A 30 17.71 10.01 21.31
C GLY A 30 16.39 9.28 21.52
N ASN A 31 15.71 9.58 22.62
CA ASN A 31 14.36 9.06 22.86
C ASN A 31 13.34 9.63 21.84
N SER A 32 12.18 8.98 21.72
CA SER A 32 11.15 9.35 20.73
C SER A 32 10.68 10.80 20.82
N LYS A 33 10.62 11.39 22.03
CA LYS A 33 10.21 12.80 22.21
C LYS A 33 11.26 13.76 21.69
N THR A 34 12.54 13.49 21.98
CA THR A 34 13.66 14.31 21.49
C THR A 34 13.78 14.23 19.97
N VAL A 35 13.68 13.02 19.41
CA VAL A 35 13.70 12.79 17.95
C VAL A 35 12.52 13.50 17.27
N ALA A 36 11.31 13.39 17.81
CA ALA A 36 10.14 14.05 17.24
C ALA A 36 10.30 15.58 17.20
N LYS A 37 10.82 16.18 18.28
CA LYS A 37 11.12 17.62 18.33
C LYS A 37 12.19 18.04 17.33
N ALA A 38 13.24 17.23 17.16
CA ALA A 38 14.30 17.49 16.19
C ALA A 38 13.75 17.46 14.75
N LEU A 39 12.94 16.44 14.41
CA LEU A 39 12.28 16.35 13.11
C LEU A 39 11.33 17.53 12.86
N GLU A 40 10.58 17.96 13.87
CA GLU A 40 9.73 19.17 13.80
C GLU A 40 10.53 20.44 13.53
N ARG A 41 11.70 20.58 14.13
CA ARG A 41 12.56 21.75 13.89
C ARG A 41 13.16 21.71 12.50
N LEU A 42 13.62 20.55 12.03
CA LEU A 42 14.14 20.37 10.66
C LEU A 42 13.04 20.66 9.62
N GLU A 43 11.81 20.23 9.87
CA GLU A 43 10.65 20.55 9.03
C GLU A 43 10.39 22.07 8.98
N LYS A 44 10.32 22.73 10.14
CA LYS A 44 10.11 24.18 10.22
C LYS A 44 11.20 24.98 9.53
N ASN A 45 12.43 24.47 9.52
CA ASN A 45 13.56 25.08 8.84
C ASN A 45 13.60 24.79 7.33
N GLY A 46 12.68 23.98 6.80
CA GLY A 46 12.61 23.64 5.38
C GLY A 46 13.63 22.59 4.91
N GLU A 47 14.33 21.91 5.82
CA GLU A 47 15.33 20.89 5.47
C GLU A 47 14.69 19.56 5.07
N ILE A 48 13.49 19.28 5.58
CA ILE A 48 12.69 18.08 5.29
C ILE A 48 11.21 18.48 5.21
N SER A 49 10.41 17.65 4.54
CA SER A 49 8.96 17.83 4.46
C SER A 49 8.24 16.74 5.26
N ARG A 50 7.21 17.14 6.01
CA ARG A 50 6.31 16.19 6.69
C ARG A 50 5.21 15.77 5.71
N VAL A 51 5.20 14.48 5.34
CA VAL A 51 4.23 13.93 4.36
C VAL A 51 3.00 13.35 5.02
N ALA A 52 3.10 12.97 6.30
CA ALA A 52 2.00 12.60 7.16
C ALA A 52 2.43 12.74 8.63
N ARG A 53 1.50 12.60 9.57
CA ARG A 53 1.84 12.64 11.00
C ARG A 53 2.88 11.57 11.34
N GLY A 54 4.07 12.03 11.74
CA GLY A 54 5.19 11.15 12.11
C GLY A 54 5.92 10.50 10.93
N ILE A 55 5.70 11.00 9.70
CA ILE A 55 6.36 10.54 8.47
C ILE A 55 6.98 11.75 7.76
N TYR A 56 8.28 11.68 7.51
CA TYR A 56 9.06 12.75 6.93
C TYR A 56 9.84 12.28 5.71
N ALA A 57 10.17 13.20 4.81
CA ALA A 57 10.97 12.91 3.62
C ALA A 57 11.73 14.16 3.16
N ILE A 58 12.84 13.96 2.45
CA ILE A 58 13.32 14.97 1.50
C ILE A 58 12.64 14.68 0.18
N LEU A 59 11.84 15.61 -0.32
CA LEU A 59 11.05 15.38 -1.52
C LEU A 59 11.93 15.29 -2.78
N GLU A 60 11.44 14.49 -3.71
CA GLU A 60 11.96 14.47 -5.08
C GLU A 60 11.57 15.79 -5.76
N GLN A 61 12.41 16.27 -6.67
CA GLN A 61 12.09 17.45 -7.47
C GLN A 61 11.89 17.06 -8.91
N ASP A 62 10.80 17.55 -9.47
CA ASP A 62 10.49 17.56 -10.88
C ASP A 62 10.78 18.95 -11.46
N SER A 63 11.32 19.01 -12.68
CA SER A 63 11.71 20.27 -13.31
C SER A 63 10.52 21.16 -13.69
N ILE A 64 9.31 20.60 -13.77
CA ILE A 64 8.09 21.30 -14.20
C ILE A 64 7.14 21.48 -13.02
N ILE A 65 6.94 20.42 -12.23
CA ILE A 65 5.92 20.36 -11.17
C ILE A 65 6.50 20.80 -9.80
N GLY A 66 7.82 20.81 -9.65
CA GLY A 66 8.49 21.14 -8.40
C GLY A 66 8.54 19.94 -7.44
N GLU A 67 8.24 20.17 -6.16
CA GLU A 67 8.33 19.11 -5.15
C GLU A 67 7.27 18.02 -5.32
N LEU A 68 7.72 16.79 -5.53
CA LEU A 68 6.85 15.64 -5.71
C LEU A 68 6.48 15.01 -4.37
N GLN A 69 5.19 15.07 -4.04
CA GLN A 69 4.64 14.38 -2.88
C GLN A 69 4.61 12.86 -3.12
N PRO A 70 5.00 12.04 -2.12
CA PRO A 70 4.87 10.59 -2.21
C PRO A 70 3.41 10.18 -2.40
N SER A 71 3.18 9.17 -3.22
CA SER A 71 1.83 8.62 -3.40
C SER A 71 1.29 8.01 -2.09
N ALA A 72 -0.02 7.99 -1.94
CA ALA A 72 -0.66 7.40 -0.77
C ALA A 72 -0.34 5.89 -0.66
N GLU A 73 -0.18 5.22 -1.79
CA GLU A 73 0.22 3.83 -1.92
C GLU A 73 1.67 3.62 -1.42
N LYS A 74 2.60 4.52 -1.78
CA LYS A 74 3.99 4.49 -1.29
C LYS A 74 4.06 4.70 0.23
N ILE A 75 3.22 5.60 0.76
CA ILE A 75 3.11 5.82 2.22
C ILE A 75 2.50 4.59 2.89
N ALA A 76 1.46 3.98 2.32
CA ALA A 76 0.84 2.77 2.87
C ALA A 76 1.84 1.61 2.94
N GLU A 77 2.66 1.43 1.90
CA GLU A 77 3.69 0.39 1.85
C GLU A 77 4.84 0.65 2.84
N ALA A 78 5.26 1.90 3.02
CA ALA A 78 6.26 2.24 4.04
C ALA A 78 5.73 1.97 5.46
N ILE A 79 4.47 2.29 5.71
CA ILE A 79 3.80 1.99 6.98
C ILE A 79 3.73 0.48 7.21
N ARG A 80 3.36 -0.30 6.18
CA ARG A 80 3.34 -1.77 6.23
C ARG A 80 4.69 -2.34 6.67
N LYS A 81 5.77 -1.86 6.05
CA LYS A 81 7.15 -2.29 6.36
C LYS A 81 7.54 -1.94 7.79
N ARG A 82 7.27 -0.71 8.24
CA ARG A 82 7.56 -0.26 9.62
C ARG A 82 6.83 -1.12 10.65
N ASP A 83 5.54 -1.33 10.45
CA ASP A 83 4.69 -2.07 11.38
C ASP A 83 4.89 -3.60 11.30
N LYS A 84 5.66 -4.08 10.32
CA LYS A 84 5.82 -5.51 10.00
C LYS A 84 4.47 -6.21 9.83
N ALA A 85 3.50 -5.50 9.28
CA ALA A 85 2.15 -5.98 9.08
C ALA A 85 1.95 -6.43 7.63
N ARG A 86 0.88 -7.18 7.38
CA ARG A 86 0.36 -7.38 6.02
C ARG A 86 -0.73 -6.36 5.75
N ILE A 87 -0.79 -5.91 4.49
CA ILE A 87 -1.90 -5.10 4.00
C ILE A 87 -2.39 -5.65 2.67
N MET A 88 -3.67 -5.48 2.37
CA MET A 88 -4.27 -5.85 1.09
C MET A 88 -5.24 -4.76 0.64
N PRO A 89 -5.09 -4.18 -0.57
CA PRO A 89 -6.07 -3.25 -1.13
C PRO A 89 -7.47 -3.87 -1.14
N THR A 90 -8.50 -3.07 -0.87
CA THR A 90 -9.90 -3.55 -0.88
C THR A 90 -10.85 -2.46 -1.36
N GLY A 91 -12.09 -2.84 -1.63
CA GLY A 91 -13.13 -1.96 -2.13
C GLY A 91 -12.76 -1.32 -3.48
N SER A 92 -13.14 -0.06 -3.66
CA SER A 92 -12.83 0.71 -4.89
C SER A 92 -11.34 0.77 -5.24
N LEU A 93 -10.44 0.67 -4.25
CA LEU A 93 -9.00 0.58 -4.51
C LEU A 93 -8.61 -0.73 -5.22
N ALA A 94 -9.24 -1.84 -4.86
CA ALA A 94 -9.00 -3.12 -5.54
C ALA A 94 -9.57 -3.13 -6.96
N LEU A 95 -10.77 -2.55 -7.15
CA LEU A 95 -11.38 -2.40 -8.47
C LEU A 95 -10.52 -1.54 -9.40
N ASN A 96 -10.08 -0.37 -8.92
CA ASN A 96 -9.25 0.54 -9.70
C ASN A 96 -7.89 -0.08 -10.05
N ALA A 97 -7.27 -0.81 -9.12
CA ALA A 97 -5.98 -1.47 -9.36
C ALA A 97 -6.05 -2.59 -10.43
N LEU A 98 -7.23 -3.15 -10.70
CA LEU A 98 -7.47 -4.14 -11.77
C LEU A 98 -8.13 -3.53 -13.02
N GLY A 99 -8.24 -2.20 -13.10
CA GLY A 99 -8.93 -1.56 -14.24
C GLY A 99 -10.43 -1.81 -14.32
N LEU A 100 -11.04 -2.44 -13.30
CA LEU A 100 -12.48 -2.68 -13.18
C LEU A 100 -13.26 -1.40 -12.83
N SER A 101 -12.54 -0.34 -12.44
CA SER A 101 -13.11 0.99 -12.24
C SER A 101 -12.12 2.07 -12.65
N THR A 102 -12.62 3.08 -13.36
CA THR A 102 -11.88 4.31 -13.68
C THR A 102 -11.89 5.33 -12.55
N GLN A 103 -12.70 5.10 -11.52
CA GLN A 103 -12.81 6.03 -10.39
C GLN A 103 -11.55 5.98 -9.54
N VAL A 104 -10.83 7.11 -9.48
CA VAL A 104 -9.67 7.27 -8.61
C VAL A 104 -10.14 7.46 -7.16
N PRO A 105 -9.85 6.52 -6.23
CA PRO A 105 -10.35 6.63 -4.87
C PRO A 105 -9.68 7.77 -4.09
N THR A 106 -10.51 8.64 -3.49
CA THR A 106 -10.04 9.67 -2.55
C THR A 106 -9.52 9.04 -1.26
N ASN A 107 -10.15 7.95 -0.82
CA ASN A 107 -9.79 7.20 0.38
C ASN A 107 -9.28 5.81 -0.01
N LEU A 108 -8.01 5.55 0.22
CA LEU A 108 -7.42 4.23 0.02
C LEU A 108 -7.78 3.36 1.21
N VAL A 109 -8.39 2.21 0.96
CA VAL A 109 -8.75 1.27 2.02
C VAL A 109 -7.91 0.02 1.88
N TYR A 110 -7.23 -0.34 2.97
CA TYR A 110 -6.44 -1.56 3.08
C TYR A 110 -6.97 -2.42 4.23
N LEU A 111 -7.14 -3.71 4.00
CA LEU A 111 -7.23 -4.69 5.07
C LEU A 111 -5.85 -4.87 5.71
N THR A 112 -5.77 -5.07 7.02
CA THR A 112 -4.49 -5.34 7.72
C THR A 112 -4.68 -6.27 8.91
N ASP A 113 -3.62 -7.01 9.28
CA ASP A 113 -3.50 -7.72 10.55
C ASP A 113 -2.81 -6.87 11.64
N GLY A 114 -2.32 -5.68 11.27
CA GLY A 114 -1.76 -4.70 12.18
C GLY A 114 -2.82 -3.82 12.86
N SER A 115 -2.41 -2.62 13.26
CA SER A 115 -3.28 -1.66 13.94
C SER A 115 -4.28 -1.01 12.97
N ALA A 116 -5.58 -1.04 13.33
CA ALA A 116 -6.59 -0.26 12.63
C ALA A 116 -6.40 1.23 12.91
N ARG A 117 -6.30 2.05 11.86
CA ARG A 117 -6.17 3.51 11.96
C ARG A 117 -6.42 4.18 10.61
N THR A 118 -6.57 5.49 10.64
CA THR A 118 -6.60 6.33 9.44
C THR A 118 -5.40 7.28 9.46
N VAL A 119 -4.71 7.36 8.32
CA VAL A 119 -3.63 8.32 8.08
C VAL A 119 -4.17 9.40 7.16
N ASP A 120 -4.10 10.63 7.63
CA ASP A 120 -4.52 11.81 6.88
C ASP A 120 -3.34 12.35 6.07
N LEU A 121 -3.55 12.52 4.76
CA LEU A 121 -2.60 13.09 3.80
C LEU A 121 -3.14 14.41 3.22
N GLY A 122 -4.04 15.09 3.94
CA GLY A 122 -4.75 16.28 3.48
C GLY A 122 -5.92 15.91 2.58
N LYS A 123 -5.72 15.95 1.26
CA LYS A 123 -6.80 15.69 0.28
C LYS A 123 -7.17 14.21 0.15
N ARG A 124 -6.27 13.30 0.52
CA ARG A 124 -6.48 11.84 0.49
C ARG A 124 -6.30 11.26 1.89
N LYS A 125 -6.90 10.10 2.13
CA LYS A 125 -6.71 9.36 3.39
C LYS A 125 -6.39 7.90 3.12
N ILE A 126 -5.58 7.30 3.98
CA ILE A 126 -5.33 5.86 4.00
C ILE A 126 -6.06 5.28 5.22
N ARG A 127 -6.96 4.33 5.00
CA ARG A 127 -7.70 3.64 6.06
C ARG A 127 -7.24 2.19 6.14
N PHE A 128 -6.62 1.83 7.25
CA PHE A 128 -6.30 0.46 7.60
C PHE A 128 -7.45 -0.15 8.40
N LYS A 129 -8.16 -1.12 7.83
CA LYS A 129 -9.22 -1.89 8.48
C LYS A 129 -8.64 -3.21 9.00
N LYS A 130 -8.78 -3.46 10.29
CA LYS A 130 -8.32 -4.73 10.88
C LYS A 130 -9.16 -5.88 10.34
N THR A 131 -8.50 -6.98 9.99
CA THR A 131 -9.14 -8.22 9.53
C THR A 131 -8.52 -9.44 10.19
N ALA A 132 -9.22 -10.58 10.13
CA ALA A 132 -8.64 -11.86 10.50
C ALA A 132 -7.48 -12.23 9.54
N PRO A 133 -6.37 -12.82 10.04
CA PRO A 133 -5.21 -13.21 9.24
C PRO A 133 -5.53 -14.03 7.99
N LYS A 134 -6.56 -14.87 8.04
CA LYS A 134 -7.02 -15.69 6.90
C LYS A 134 -7.37 -14.88 5.65
N ASN A 135 -7.83 -13.63 5.82
CA ASN A 135 -8.19 -12.75 4.70
C ASN A 135 -6.97 -12.09 4.05
N LEU A 136 -5.77 -12.28 4.62
CA LEU A 136 -4.47 -11.81 4.15
C LEU A 136 -3.52 -12.97 3.86
N SER A 137 -4.07 -14.19 3.73
CA SER A 137 -3.29 -15.41 3.47
C SER A 137 -2.98 -15.61 2.00
N ALA A 138 -3.63 -14.87 1.09
CA ALA A 138 -3.31 -14.91 -0.32
C ALA A 138 -1.84 -14.51 -0.55
N ILE A 139 -1.11 -15.32 -1.32
CA ILE A 139 0.32 -15.14 -1.59
C ILE A 139 0.60 -14.55 -2.97
N GLY A 140 -0.36 -14.63 -3.89
CA GLY A 140 -0.29 -13.98 -5.19
C GLY A 140 -0.67 -12.51 -5.09
N ASN A 141 0.07 -11.67 -5.82
CA ASN A 141 -0.14 -10.23 -5.81
C ASN A 141 -1.44 -9.86 -6.56
N ILE A 142 -1.70 -10.56 -7.66
CA ILE A 142 -2.85 -10.37 -8.53
C ILE A 142 -4.02 -11.20 -8.01
N SER A 143 -3.82 -12.48 -7.70
CA SER A 143 -4.92 -13.34 -7.21
C SER A 143 -5.51 -12.85 -5.89
N GLY A 144 -4.68 -12.35 -4.97
CA GLY A 144 -5.16 -11.71 -3.75
C GLY A 144 -6.02 -10.47 -4.02
N LEU A 145 -5.62 -9.65 -4.98
CA LEU A 145 -6.35 -8.45 -5.40
C LEU A 145 -7.68 -8.78 -6.08
N VAL A 146 -7.69 -9.78 -6.96
CA VAL A 146 -8.89 -10.31 -7.64
C VAL A 146 -9.92 -10.80 -6.63
N ILE A 147 -9.49 -11.52 -5.59
CA ILE A 147 -10.39 -11.97 -4.52
C ILE A 147 -11.06 -10.76 -3.83
N GLN A 148 -10.34 -9.65 -3.61
CA GLN A 148 -10.90 -8.46 -2.98
C GLN A 148 -11.83 -7.70 -3.91
N ALA A 149 -11.47 -7.57 -5.18
CA ALA A 149 -12.30 -6.92 -6.19
C ALA A 149 -13.62 -7.66 -6.40
N LEU A 150 -13.60 -8.98 -6.55
CA LEU A 150 -14.81 -9.79 -6.68
C LEU A 150 -15.68 -9.71 -5.42
N LYS A 151 -15.08 -9.70 -4.22
CA LYS A 151 -15.84 -9.49 -2.98
C LYS A 151 -16.56 -8.13 -2.94
N GLU A 152 -15.96 -7.09 -3.53
CA GLU A 152 -16.57 -5.76 -3.61
C GLU A 152 -17.70 -5.72 -4.65
N ILE A 153 -17.51 -6.31 -5.84
CA ILE A 153 -18.55 -6.38 -6.87
C ILE A 153 -19.75 -7.18 -6.36
N GLY A 154 -19.48 -8.35 -5.77
CA GLY A 154 -20.50 -9.29 -5.31
C GLY A 154 -20.93 -10.27 -6.40
N ARG A 155 -21.41 -11.44 -5.95
CA ARG A 155 -21.72 -12.58 -6.83
C ARG A 155 -22.73 -12.26 -7.94
N ASP A 156 -23.75 -11.47 -7.60
CA ASP A 156 -24.90 -11.25 -8.49
C ASP A 156 -24.71 -10.02 -9.41
N ASN A 157 -23.60 -9.28 -9.26
CA ASN A 157 -23.34 -8.05 -10.02
C ASN A 157 -22.19 -8.18 -11.01
N VAL A 158 -21.40 -9.26 -10.95
CA VAL A 158 -20.23 -9.43 -11.82
C VAL A 158 -20.66 -9.70 -13.27
N THR A 159 -20.13 -8.91 -14.19
CA THR A 159 -20.41 -9.01 -15.62
C THR A 159 -19.39 -9.87 -16.35
N ASP A 160 -19.76 -10.39 -17.53
CA ASP A 160 -18.84 -11.18 -18.36
C ASP A 160 -17.61 -10.37 -18.79
N THR A 161 -17.77 -9.07 -19.06
CA THR A 161 -16.65 -8.18 -19.40
C THR A 161 -15.66 -8.05 -18.25
N GLU A 162 -16.14 -7.87 -17.02
CA GLU A 162 -15.28 -7.82 -15.82
C GLU A 162 -14.59 -9.16 -15.57
N ILE A 163 -15.27 -10.27 -15.83
CA ILE A 163 -14.65 -11.60 -15.76
C ILE A 163 -13.49 -11.70 -16.75
N GLN A 164 -13.66 -11.27 -18.00
CA GLN A 164 -12.58 -11.32 -19.00
C GLN A 164 -11.36 -10.49 -18.58
N ILE A 165 -11.59 -9.27 -18.05
CA ILE A 165 -10.52 -8.42 -17.50
C ILE A 165 -9.81 -9.16 -16.35
N ILE A 166 -10.56 -9.75 -15.42
CA ILE A 166 -9.99 -10.52 -14.31
C ILE A 166 -9.14 -11.71 -14.81
N LEU A 167 -9.64 -12.48 -15.78
CA LEU A 167 -8.91 -13.64 -16.31
C LEU A 167 -7.59 -13.21 -16.97
N SER A 168 -7.61 -12.13 -17.76
CA SER A 168 -6.39 -11.55 -18.34
C SER A 168 -5.34 -11.17 -17.27
N HIS A 169 -5.78 -10.64 -16.13
CA HIS A 169 -4.87 -10.33 -15.02
C HIS A 169 -4.32 -11.61 -14.39
N LEU A 170 -5.18 -12.59 -14.11
CA LEU A 170 -4.77 -13.87 -13.52
C LEU A 170 -3.79 -14.65 -14.40
N ASN A 171 -3.86 -14.48 -15.72
CA ASN A 171 -2.90 -15.10 -16.64
C ASN A 171 -1.47 -14.60 -16.43
N ASN A 172 -1.28 -13.42 -15.84
CA ASN A 172 0.02 -12.87 -15.47
C ASN A 172 0.49 -13.26 -14.06
N GLU A 173 -0.28 -14.06 -13.31
CA GLU A 173 0.11 -14.57 -12.00
C GLU A 173 0.87 -15.91 -12.11
N GLU A 174 1.79 -16.13 -11.17
CA GLU A 174 2.51 -17.38 -11.03
C GLU A 174 1.54 -18.56 -10.76
N PRO A 175 1.56 -19.63 -11.57
CA PRO A 175 0.59 -20.72 -11.47
C PRO A 175 0.47 -21.33 -10.06
N GLN A 176 1.58 -21.49 -9.35
CA GLN A 176 1.59 -22.07 -8.00
C GLN A 176 0.92 -21.14 -6.98
N ARG A 177 1.08 -19.82 -7.13
CA ARG A 177 0.42 -18.82 -6.27
C ARG A 177 -1.07 -18.76 -6.56
N LEU A 178 -1.44 -18.77 -7.84
CA LEU A 178 -2.84 -18.80 -8.25
C LEU A 178 -3.56 -20.04 -7.68
N GLN A 179 -2.98 -21.23 -7.84
CA GLN A 179 -3.54 -22.46 -7.29
C GLN A 179 -3.67 -22.44 -5.76
N HIS A 180 -2.70 -21.83 -5.07
CA HIS A 180 -2.78 -21.63 -3.62
C HIS A 180 -3.97 -20.74 -3.25
N ASP A 181 -4.09 -19.59 -3.89
CA ASP A 181 -5.08 -18.56 -3.55
C ASP A 181 -6.50 -18.97 -3.92
N ILE A 182 -6.69 -19.77 -4.98
CA ILE A 182 -7.99 -20.37 -5.31
C ILE A 182 -8.51 -21.18 -4.12
N ARG A 183 -7.67 -21.95 -3.43
CA ARG A 183 -8.12 -22.73 -2.25
C ARG A 183 -8.57 -21.84 -1.09
N LEU A 184 -8.11 -20.61 -1.01
CA LEU A 184 -8.47 -19.65 0.04
C LEU A 184 -9.74 -18.84 -0.30
N ALA A 185 -10.09 -18.73 -1.57
CA ALA A 185 -11.22 -17.92 -2.03
C ALA A 185 -12.59 -18.54 -1.68
N PRO A 186 -13.66 -17.72 -1.53
CA PRO A 186 -15.05 -18.20 -1.50
C PRO A 186 -15.41 -19.00 -2.75
N GLU A 187 -16.30 -20.00 -2.63
CA GLU A 187 -16.55 -20.97 -3.72
C GLU A 187 -16.91 -20.31 -5.06
N TRP A 188 -17.78 -19.30 -5.06
CA TRP A 188 -18.18 -18.64 -6.29
C TRP A 188 -17.01 -17.89 -6.97
N ILE A 189 -16.05 -17.37 -6.20
CA ILE A 189 -14.82 -16.76 -6.73
C ILE A 189 -13.89 -17.84 -7.28
N ARG A 190 -13.81 -19.01 -6.61
CA ARG A 190 -13.00 -20.15 -7.09
C ARG A 190 -13.40 -20.58 -8.50
N VAL A 191 -14.71 -20.62 -8.77
CA VAL A 191 -15.24 -21.00 -10.08
C VAL A 191 -14.72 -20.07 -11.17
N ILE A 192 -14.68 -18.76 -10.92
CA ILE A 192 -14.15 -17.77 -11.87
C ILE A 192 -12.63 -17.96 -12.04
N MET A 193 -11.88 -17.97 -10.93
CA MET A 193 -10.42 -18.04 -10.97
C MET A 193 -9.89 -19.34 -11.60
N ARG A 194 -10.61 -20.46 -11.50
CA ARG A 194 -10.24 -21.73 -12.13
C ARG A 194 -10.23 -21.66 -13.67
N LYS A 195 -11.03 -20.80 -14.28
CA LYS A 195 -11.06 -20.64 -15.74
C LYS A 195 -9.69 -20.21 -16.30
N ALA A 196 -8.99 -19.33 -15.58
CA ALA A 196 -7.64 -18.89 -15.95
C ALA A 196 -6.58 -20.01 -15.94
N ILE A 197 -6.80 -21.10 -15.19
CA ILE A 197 -5.89 -22.26 -15.21
C ILE A 197 -6.14 -23.13 -16.44
N ILE A 198 -7.40 -23.25 -16.86
CA ILE A 198 -7.78 -24.08 -18.01
C ILE A 198 -7.23 -23.45 -19.29
N GLU A 199 -7.41 -22.14 -19.47
CA GLU A 199 -6.89 -21.38 -20.62
C GLU A 199 -5.37 -21.56 -20.79
N LYS A 200 -4.59 -21.53 -19.69
CA LYS A 200 -3.13 -21.73 -19.72
C LYS A 200 -2.67 -23.12 -20.16
N ASN A 201 -3.51 -24.14 -20.05
CA ASN A 201 -3.16 -25.51 -20.46
C ASN A 201 -3.54 -25.79 -21.93
N GLU A 202 -4.31 -24.89 -22.56
CA GLU A 202 -4.74 -24.99 -23.96
C GLU A 202 -3.87 -24.16 -24.91
N GLU A 203 -3.02 -23.27 -24.38
CA GLU A 203 -1.94 -22.52 -25.08
C GLU A 203 -0.59 -23.26 -25.03
#